data_AF-R8YDY3-F1
#
_entry.id   AF-R8YDY3-F1
#
_cell.length_a   1.000
_cell.length_b   1.000
_cell.length_c   1.000
_cell.angle_alpha   90.00
_cell.angle_beta   90.00
_cell.angle_gamma   90.00
#
_symmetry.space_group_name_H-M   'P 1'
#
loop_
_entity.id
_entity.type
_entity.pdbx_description
1 polymer ?
#
loop_
_entity_poly.entity_id
_entity_poly.type
_entity_poly.pdbx_seq_one_letter_code
_entity_poly.pdbx_strand_id
1 'polypeptide(L)'
;MLFVVMKKVLQGAFLPFVIFASGMLLLGCDQAQDHANDQEKTEITEQSSDQPLEQQESDIAPNKTELKSGNIFYMVRDAANLQIKAGDYVEQLKDTQLDVEQAIQDKNKNELKTTVTTLKQQLQGLNQALLTLDIKSQEIENIRQSLLRANQQALSMPLLNGELDQIDFDQIEKQLNTIQMDMVKLASMIMAGDEKSDSKTES
;
A
#
# COMPACT_ATOMS: atom_id res chain seq x y z
N MET A 1 6.32 51.53 43.95
CA MET A 1 5.90 50.81 42.74
C MET A 1 5.99 49.32 43.02
N LEU A 2 4.93 48.60 42.67
CA LEU A 2 4.57 47.25 43.10
C LEU A 2 5.64 46.19 42.83
N PHE A 3 5.94 45.40 43.84
CA PHE A 3 6.27 43.99 43.69
C PHE A 3 5.38 43.20 44.65
N VAL A 4 4.92 42.04 44.17
CA VAL A 4 4.25 40.95 44.88
C VAL A 4 2.72 41.10 45.09
N VAL A 5 1.98 40.26 44.36
CA VAL A 5 1.01 39.24 44.84
C VAL A 5 -0.15 39.12 43.86
N MET A 6 -0.14 38.07 43.03
CA MET A 6 -1.36 37.33 42.70
C MET A 6 -0.97 35.87 42.43
N LYS A 7 -0.94 35.10 43.52
CA LYS A 7 -0.90 33.64 43.55
C LYS A 7 -2.02 33.21 44.50
N LYS A 8 -2.77 32.16 44.10
CA LYS A 8 -4.08 31.68 44.59
C LYS A 8 -5.23 32.37 43.85
N VAL A 9 -6.21 31.67 43.29
CA VAL A 9 -6.99 30.53 43.82
C VAL A 9 -7.59 29.77 42.63
N LEU A 10 -7.41 28.44 42.52
CA LEU A 10 -8.53 27.49 42.35
C LEU A 10 -8.03 26.04 42.49
N GLN A 11 -8.06 25.56 43.74
CA GLN A 11 -8.08 24.14 44.05
C GLN A 11 -9.51 23.63 43.87
N GLY A 12 -9.65 22.42 43.31
CA GLY A 12 -10.79 21.54 43.62
C GLY A 12 -11.63 21.09 42.44
N ALA A 13 -11.32 19.90 41.90
CA ALA A 13 -12.31 18.93 41.45
C ALA A 13 -11.65 17.55 41.34
N PHE A 14 -11.72 16.78 42.43
CA PHE A 14 -11.66 15.32 42.39
C PHE A 14 -12.96 14.82 41.77
N LEU A 15 -12.89 14.00 40.71
CA LEU A 15 -13.87 12.94 40.45
C LEU A 15 -13.19 11.76 39.73
N PRO A 16 -13.07 10.59 40.39
CA PRO A 16 -12.72 9.32 39.76
C PRO A 16 -14.01 8.50 39.48
N PHE A 17 -14.32 8.21 38.22
CA PHE A 17 -15.42 7.35 37.78
C PHE A 17 -15.12 6.98 36.31
N VAL A 18 -15.15 5.75 35.79
CA VAL A 18 -15.53 4.42 36.27
C VAL A 18 -14.76 3.41 35.41
N ILE A 19 -14.35 2.31 36.03
CA ILE A 19 -13.99 1.06 35.35
C ILE A 19 -15.20 0.60 34.51
N PHE A 20 -15.11 0.56 33.18
CA PHE A 20 -16.08 -0.22 32.40
C PHE A 20 -15.59 -1.66 32.33
N ALA A 21 -16.24 -2.50 33.11
CA ALA A 21 -15.99 -3.93 33.21
C ALA A 21 -16.36 -4.65 31.91
N SER A 22 -15.54 -5.65 31.61
CA SER A 22 -15.80 -6.91 30.91
C SER A 22 -17.10 -7.08 30.12
N GLY A 23 -16.93 -7.40 28.84
CA GLY A 23 -17.86 -8.18 28.03
C GLY A 23 -17.12 -9.24 27.23
N MET A 24 -16.60 -10.29 27.90
CA MET A 24 -16.52 -11.59 27.25
C MET A 24 -17.92 -12.19 27.31
N LEU A 25 -18.43 -12.68 26.18
CA LEU A 25 -19.01 -14.02 25.99
C LEU A 25 -19.68 -14.10 24.60
N LEU A 26 -19.08 -14.95 23.76
CA LEU A 26 -19.72 -15.98 22.93
C LEU A 26 -20.81 -15.57 21.93
N LEU A 27 -20.50 -15.78 20.65
CA LEU A 27 -21.15 -16.81 19.82
C LEU A 27 -20.32 -17.00 18.55
N GLY A 28 -19.36 -17.93 18.62
CA GLY A 28 -18.93 -18.62 17.42
C GLY A 28 -20.11 -19.43 16.91
N CYS A 29 -20.57 -19.15 15.69
CA CYS A 29 -21.48 -20.04 14.97
C CYS A 29 -20.67 -21.25 14.48
N ASP A 30 -20.44 -22.19 15.39
CA ASP A 30 -20.26 -23.58 15.03
C ASP A 30 -21.65 -24.23 15.04
N GLN A 31 -22.16 -24.58 13.86
CA GLN A 31 -23.15 -25.64 13.76
C GLN A 31 -22.74 -26.56 12.62
N ALA A 32 -21.99 -27.59 13.01
CA ALA A 32 -21.82 -28.78 12.23
C ALA A 32 -23.19 -29.46 11.98
N GLN A 33 -23.40 -29.78 10.69
CA GLN A 33 -23.88 -31.07 10.20
C GLN A 33 -25.32 -31.50 10.55
N ASP A 34 -26.18 -31.55 9.53
CA ASP A 34 -27.23 -32.56 9.44
C ASP A 34 -27.28 -33.17 8.02
N HIS A 35 -27.05 -34.49 8.03
CA HIS A 35 -27.42 -35.60 7.15
C HIS A 35 -28.13 -35.28 5.80
N ALA A 36 -27.58 -35.70 4.64
CA ALA A 36 -27.59 -37.05 4.07
C ALA A 36 -28.96 -37.57 3.59
N ASN A 37 -29.27 -37.38 2.30
CA ASN A 37 -29.93 -38.30 1.33
C ASN A 37 -30.11 -37.47 0.02
N ASP A 38 -29.90 -37.93 -1.21
CA ASP A 38 -30.08 -39.24 -1.81
C ASP A 38 -29.03 -39.47 -2.91
N GLN A 39 -28.46 -40.68 -2.93
CA GLN A 39 -27.90 -41.27 -4.14
C GLN A 39 -29.06 -41.77 -5.00
N GLU A 40 -29.15 -41.34 -6.25
CA GLU A 40 -29.80 -42.14 -7.29
C GLU A 40 -28.77 -42.54 -8.35
N LYS A 41 -28.48 -43.84 -8.31
CA LYS A 41 -27.73 -44.65 -9.26
C LYS A 41 -28.61 -44.92 -10.47
N THR A 42 -28.09 -44.77 -11.68
CA THR A 42 -28.43 -45.52 -12.93
C THR A 42 -27.50 -44.99 -14.04
N GLU A 43 -26.88 -45.71 -14.97
CA GLU A 43 -26.49 -47.10 -15.22
C GLU A 43 -25.41 -47.00 -16.32
N ILE A 44 -24.46 -47.92 -16.33
CA ILE A 44 -23.42 -48.04 -17.34
C ILE A 44 -23.98 -48.94 -18.45
N THR A 45 -23.90 -48.52 -19.71
CA THR A 45 -24.06 -49.43 -20.86
C THR A 45 -23.02 -49.07 -21.92
N GLU A 46 -21.99 -49.91 -22.00
CA GLU A 46 -21.08 -50.02 -23.13
C GLU A 46 -21.76 -50.82 -24.24
N GLN A 47 -21.74 -50.34 -25.49
CA GLN A 47 -21.74 -51.23 -26.65
C GLN A 47 -21.07 -50.58 -27.87
N SER A 48 -20.13 -51.35 -28.44
CA SER A 48 -19.25 -51.13 -29.58
C SER A 48 -19.89 -50.59 -30.87
N SER A 49 -19.09 -49.85 -31.67
CA SER A 49 -18.70 -50.28 -33.04
C SER A 49 -17.74 -49.30 -33.73
N ASP A 50 -16.92 -49.88 -34.60
CA ASP A 50 -15.83 -49.33 -35.42
C ASP A 50 -16.13 -48.09 -36.29
N GLN A 51 -15.05 -47.34 -36.54
CA GLN A 51 -14.80 -46.25 -37.52
C GLN A 51 -15.18 -46.63 -38.99
N PRO A 52 -15.37 -45.68 -39.96
CA PRO A 52 -14.41 -44.60 -40.27
C PRO A 52 -14.89 -43.25 -40.90
N LEU A 53 -14.02 -42.25 -40.69
CA LEU A 53 -13.60 -41.14 -41.57
C LEU A 53 -14.62 -40.12 -42.13
N GLU A 54 -14.35 -38.86 -41.75
CA GLU A 54 -14.40 -37.61 -42.54
C GLU A 54 -15.78 -37.01 -42.92
N GLN A 55 -16.16 -35.90 -42.26
CA GLN A 55 -16.06 -34.53 -42.80
C GLN A 55 -16.76 -33.51 -41.88
N GLN A 56 -16.02 -32.41 -41.66
CA GLN A 56 -16.45 -31.05 -41.34
C GLN A 56 -17.89 -30.86 -40.86
N GLU A 57 -18.04 -30.38 -39.63
CA GLU A 57 -18.56 -29.03 -39.32
C GLU A 57 -18.70 -28.91 -37.80
N SER A 58 -17.70 -28.29 -37.17
CA SER A 58 -17.80 -27.73 -35.82
C SER A 58 -16.58 -26.85 -35.61
N ASP A 59 -16.59 -25.69 -36.28
CA ASP A 59 -15.84 -24.54 -35.81
C ASP A 59 -16.54 -24.01 -34.55
N ILE A 60 -16.60 -24.84 -33.50
CA ILE A 60 -16.83 -24.36 -32.15
C ILE A 60 -15.46 -23.88 -31.71
N ALA A 61 -15.11 -22.69 -32.18
CA ALA A 61 -14.05 -21.91 -31.58
C ALA A 61 -14.26 -21.99 -30.06
N PRO A 62 -13.30 -22.52 -29.26
CA PRO A 62 -13.37 -22.32 -27.83
C PRO A 62 -13.40 -20.81 -27.69
N ASN A 63 -14.54 -20.33 -27.21
CA ASN A 63 -14.87 -18.94 -27.11
C ASN A 63 -13.68 -18.25 -26.45
N LYS A 64 -12.84 -17.56 -27.24
CA LYS A 64 -11.69 -16.75 -26.78
C LYS A 64 -12.22 -15.47 -26.12
N THR A 65 -13.22 -15.64 -25.27
CA THR A 65 -13.56 -14.74 -24.18
C THR A 65 -12.82 -15.19 -22.92
N GLU A 66 -11.66 -15.83 -23.04
CA GLU A 66 -10.65 -15.82 -21.97
C GLU A 66 -9.98 -14.45 -21.95
N LEU A 67 -10.74 -13.51 -21.39
CA LEU A 67 -10.31 -12.32 -20.67
C LEU A 67 -8.90 -11.81 -21.04
N LYS A 68 -8.87 -10.81 -21.93
CA LYS A 68 -7.76 -9.87 -22.15
C LYS A 68 -7.50 -8.97 -20.91
N SER A 69 -7.70 -9.52 -19.71
CA SER A 69 -7.69 -8.90 -18.39
C SER A 69 -6.96 -9.88 -17.47
N GLY A 70 -5.85 -9.43 -16.88
CA GLY A 70 -4.90 -10.28 -16.17
C GLY A 70 -5.56 -11.21 -15.15
N ASN A 71 -5.02 -12.42 -15.03
CA ASN A 71 -5.42 -13.39 -14.01
C ASN A 71 -5.41 -12.71 -12.63
N ILE A 72 -6.60 -12.56 -12.04
CA ILE A 72 -6.82 -11.87 -10.75
C ILE A 72 -5.92 -12.43 -9.64
N PHE A 73 -5.61 -13.74 -9.69
CA PHE A 73 -4.67 -14.35 -8.76
C PHE A 73 -3.28 -13.69 -8.80
N TYR A 74 -2.75 -13.45 -10.01
CA TYR A 74 -1.46 -12.78 -10.15
C TYR A 74 -1.56 -11.31 -9.75
N MET A 75 -2.69 -10.64 -10.04
CA MET A 75 -2.87 -9.25 -9.62
C MET A 75 -2.82 -9.12 -8.09
N VAL A 76 -3.60 -9.91 -7.35
CA VAL A 76 -3.62 -9.87 -5.88
C VAL A 76 -2.28 -10.28 -5.28
N ARG A 77 -1.68 -11.37 -5.79
CA ARG A 77 -0.35 -11.82 -5.32
C ARG A 77 0.72 -10.75 -5.55
N ASP A 78 0.72 -10.12 -6.72
CA ASP A 78 1.73 -9.15 -7.10
C ASP A 78 1.52 -7.82 -6.36
N ALA A 79 0.28 -7.42 -6.12
CA ALA A 79 -0.06 -6.28 -5.25
C ALA A 79 0.42 -6.52 -3.81
N ALA A 80 0.16 -7.71 -3.25
CA ALA A 80 0.65 -8.07 -1.93
C ALA A 80 2.18 -8.12 -1.87
N ASN A 81 2.85 -8.65 -2.90
CA ASN A 81 4.32 -8.68 -2.97
C ASN A 81 4.90 -7.26 -3.05
N LEU A 82 4.28 -6.37 -3.83
CA LEU A 82 4.62 -4.95 -3.87
C LEU A 82 4.47 -4.32 -2.48
N GLN A 83 3.35 -4.54 -1.80
CA GLN A 83 3.10 -3.99 -0.46
C GLN A 83 4.09 -4.54 0.58
N ILE A 84 4.36 -5.85 0.58
CA ILE A 84 5.30 -6.46 1.54
C ILE A 84 6.73 -5.93 1.36
N LYS A 85 7.17 -5.67 0.11
CA LYS A 85 8.54 -5.21 -0.16
C LYS A 85 8.71 -3.69 -0.12
N ALA A 86 7.66 -2.93 -0.42
CA ALA A 86 7.72 -1.48 -0.57
C ALA A 86 6.91 -0.72 0.51
N GLY A 87 6.04 -1.39 1.25
CA GLY A 87 5.14 -0.77 2.25
C GLY A 87 5.88 -0.08 3.38
N ASP A 88 6.86 -0.77 3.99
CA ASP A 88 7.68 -0.20 5.06
C ASP A 88 8.42 1.07 4.62
N TYR A 89 8.85 1.13 3.36
CA TYR A 89 9.48 2.33 2.81
C TYR A 89 8.50 3.50 2.74
N VAL A 90 7.20 3.29 2.48
CA VAL A 90 6.21 4.38 2.49
C VAL A 90 6.11 5.01 3.87
N GLU A 91 6.00 4.18 4.89
CA GLU A 91 5.90 4.65 6.28
C GLU A 91 7.16 5.41 6.68
N GLN A 92 8.33 4.83 6.41
CA GLN A 92 9.62 5.45 6.66
C GLN A 92 9.81 6.78 5.92
N LEU A 93 9.45 6.83 4.64
CA LEU A 93 9.53 8.04 3.81
C LEU A 93 8.62 9.15 4.34
N LYS A 94 7.41 8.80 4.81
CA LYS A 94 6.47 9.75 5.40
C LYS A 94 7.03 10.33 6.70
N ASP A 95 7.53 9.49 7.59
CA ASP A 95 8.07 9.93 8.88
C ASP A 95 9.33 10.78 8.67
N THR A 96 10.24 10.34 7.81
CA THR A 96 11.48 11.09 7.52
C THR A 96 11.19 12.39 6.76
N GLN A 97 10.15 12.43 5.92
CA GLN A 97 9.69 13.68 5.32
C GLN A 97 9.28 14.68 6.42
N LEU A 98 8.48 14.28 7.41
CA LEU A 98 8.12 15.15 8.54
C LEU A 98 9.36 15.63 9.31
N ASP A 99 10.35 14.75 9.52
CA ASP A 99 11.61 15.14 10.17
C ASP A 99 12.41 16.16 9.34
N VAL A 100 12.38 16.07 8.00
CA VAL A 100 12.97 17.08 7.11
C VAL A 100 12.25 18.43 7.28
N GLU A 101 10.92 18.45 7.37
CA GLU A 101 10.14 19.67 7.58
C GLU A 101 10.47 20.33 8.92
N GLN A 102 10.51 19.52 9.98
CA GLN A 102 10.83 20.00 11.32
C GLN A 102 12.24 20.61 11.36
N ALA A 103 13.22 19.93 10.76
CA ALA A 103 14.60 20.43 10.69
C ALA A 103 14.73 21.75 9.91
N ILE A 104 13.89 21.96 8.89
CA ILE A 104 13.83 23.22 8.14
C ILE A 104 13.20 24.33 9.00
N GLN A 105 12.08 24.04 9.66
CA GLN A 105 11.38 24.99 10.54
C GLN A 105 12.26 25.44 11.71
N ASP A 106 12.99 24.51 12.32
CA ASP A 106 13.91 24.77 13.43
C ASP A 106 15.24 25.38 12.96
N LYS A 107 15.44 25.49 11.64
CA LYS A 107 16.69 25.94 11.00
C LYS A 107 17.91 25.13 11.50
N ASN A 108 17.69 23.86 11.82
CA ASN A 108 18.71 22.96 12.35
C ASN A 108 19.48 22.28 11.22
N LYS A 109 20.66 22.80 10.90
CA LYS A 109 21.48 22.29 9.78
C LYS A 109 21.93 20.83 9.95
N ASN A 110 22.29 20.44 11.18
CA ASN A 110 22.81 19.10 11.45
C ASN A 110 21.70 18.06 11.32
N GLU A 111 20.53 18.39 11.87
CA GLU A 111 19.34 17.56 11.75
C GLU A 111 18.89 17.47 10.31
N LEU A 112 18.83 18.59 9.58
CA LEU A 112 18.47 18.62 8.16
C LEU A 112 19.41 17.74 7.32
N LYS A 113 20.72 17.80 7.60
CA LYS A 113 21.70 16.95 6.91
C LYS A 113 21.45 15.46 7.18
N THR A 114 21.10 15.12 8.42
CA THR A 114 20.83 13.75 8.84
C THR A 114 19.54 13.22 8.23
N THR A 115 18.46 13.99 8.29
CA THR A 115 17.13 13.59 7.81
C THR A 115 17.11 13.52 6.28
N VAL A 116 17.75 14.47 5.57
CA VAL A 116 17.91 14.40 4.11
C VAL A 116 18.74 13.20 3.66
N THR A 117 19.82 12.87 4.40
CA THR A 117 20.63 11.68 4.10
C THR A 117 19.81 10.41 4.28
N THR A 118 19.02 10.34 5.36
CA THR A 118 18.12 9.22 5.65
C THR A 118 17.06 9.08 4.56
N LEU A 119 16.41 10.19 4.16
CA LEU A 119 15.41 10.23 3.10
C LEU A 119 15.99 9.71 1.78
N LYS A 120 17.20 10.16 1.42
CA LYS A 120 17.89 9.68 0.20
C LYS A 120 18.15 8.17 0.25
N GLN A 121 18.61 7.65 1.39
CA GLN A 121 18.86 6.22 1.56
C GLN A 121 17.57 5.40 1.46
N GLN A 122 16.47 5.86 2.06
CA GLN A 122 15.17 5.21 1.96
C GLN A 122 14.66 5.17 0.52
N LEU A 123 14.75 6.29 -0.23
CA LEU A 123 14.36 6.33 -1.64
C LEU A 123 15.23 5.39 -2.51
N GLN A 124 16.53 5.29 -2.22
CA GLN A 124 17.41 4.32 -2.89
C GLN A 124 17.03 2.87 -2.55
N GLY A 125 16.72 2.60 -1.28
CA GLY A 125 16.23 1.29 -0.82
C GLY A 125 14.92 0.90 -1.49
N LEU A 126 13.95 1.83 -1.54
CA LEU A 126 12.70 1.66 -2.28
C LEU A 126 12.99 1.35 -3.75
N ASN A 127 13.87 2.10 -4.41
CA ASN A 127 14.24 1.84 -5.80
C ASN A 127 14.71 0.41 -6.01
N GLN A 128 15.59 -0.07 -5.13
CA GLN A 128 16.13 -1.41 -5.20
C GLN A 128 15.07 -2.47 -4.94
N ALA A 129 14.20 -2.27 -3.94
CA ALA A 129 13.07 -3.16 -3.66
C ALA A 129 12.18 -3.31 -4.90
N LEU A 130 11.85 -2.20 -5.57
CA LEU A 130 11.02 -2.18 -6.77
C LEU A 130 11.68 -2.87 -7.97
N LEU A 131 13.00 -2.74 -8.14
CA LEU A 131 13.72 -3.44 -9.20
C LEU A 131 13.76 -4.96 -8.98
N THR A 132 13.66 -5.42 -7.73
CA THR A 132 13.75 -6.85 -7.36
C THR A 132 12.42 -7.59 -7.34
N LEU A 133 11.30 -6.88 -7.49
CA LEU A 133 9.97 -7.49 -7.55
C LEU A 133 9.83 -8.39 -8.78
N ASP A 134 9.43 -9.64 -8.57
CA ASP A 134 8.96 -10.51 -9.64
C ASP A 134 7.44 -10.31 -9.82
N ILE A 135 7.06 -9.52 -10.82
CA ILE A 135 5.67 -9.19 -11.16
C ILE A 135 5.27 -9.95 -12.43
N LYS A 136 4.11 -10.60 -12.41
CA LYS A 136 3.50 -11.30 -13.56
C LYS A 136 2.29 -10.55 -14.13
N SER A 137 1.56 -9.80 -13.30
CA SER A 137 0.43 -8.96 -13.72
C SER A 137 0.94 -7.70 -14.42
N GLN A 138 0.43 -7.44 -15.63
CA GLN A 138 0.78 -6.23 -16.38
C GLN A 138 0.30 -4.96 -15.67
N GLU A 139 -0.84 -5.05 -14.98
CA GLU A 139 -1.41 -3.95 -14.21
C GLU A 139 -0.48 -3.54 -13.06
N ILE A 140 0.02 -4.51 -12.29
CA ILE A 140 0.96 -4.23 -11.20
C ILE A 140 2.33 -3.83 -11.75
N GLU A 141 2.75 -4.36 -12.90
CA GLU A 141 3.98 -3.94 -13.56
C GLU A 141 3.92 -2.45 -13.95
N ASN A 142 2.78 -1.99 -14.46
CA ASN A 142 2.59 -0.57 -14.78
C ASN A 142 2.65 0.32 -13.52
N ILE A 143 2.13 -0.16 -12.38
CA ILE A 143 2.24 0.52 -11.08
C ILE A 143 3.71 0.59 -10.66
N ARG A 144 4.44 -0.54 -10.69
CA ARG A 144 5.87 -0.61 -10.37
C ARG A 144 6.69 0.37 -11.20
N GLN A 145 6.44 0.46 -12.51
CA GLN A 145 7.11 1.42 -13.39
C GLN A 145 6.77 2.87 -13.07
N SER A 146 5.53 3.16 -12.71
CA SER A 146 5.11 4.50 -12.29
C SER A 146 5.78 4.92 -10.98
N LEU A 147 5.89 3.97 -10.05
CA LEU A 147 6.54 4.16 -8.77
C LEU A 147 8.06 4.34 -8.92
N LEU A 148 8.71 3.56 -9.77
CA LEU A 148 10.13 3.75 -10.13
C LEU A 148 10.38 5.17 -10.68
N ARG A 149 9.52 5.66 -11.58
CA ARG A 149 9.65 7.01 -12.14
C ARG A 149 9.48 8.10 -11.07
N ALA A 150 8.45 7.98 -10.23
CA ALA A 150 8.23 8.95 -9.16
C ALA A 150 9.35 8.92 -8.12
N ASN A 151 9.87 7.74 -7.79
CA ASN A 151 10.99 7.59 -6.87
C ASN A 151 12.27 8.19 -7.46
N GLN A 152 12.50 8.01 -8.76
CA GLN A 152 13.63 8.61 -9.46
C GLN A 152 13.52 10.14 -9.57
N GLN A 153 12.30 10.66 -9.74
CA GLN A 153 12.02 12.11 -9.67
C GLN A 153 12.31 12.65 -8.27
N ALA A 154 11.88 11.95 -7.22
CA ALA A 154 12.19 12.35 -5.86
C ALA A 154 13.70 12.34 -5.61
N LEU A 155 14.40 11.29 -6.05
CA LEU A 155 15.86 11.17 -5.96
C LEU A 155 16.62 12.25 -6.72
N SER A 156 16.03 12.90 -7.73
CA SER A 156 16.67 13.97 -8.49
C SER A 156 16.45 15.36 -7.90
N MET A 157 15.67 15.49 -6.82
CA MET A 157 15.41 16.77 -6.18
C MET A 157 16.70 17.45 -5.72
N PRO A 158 16.82 18.79 -5.86
CA PRO A 158 18.05 19.50 -5.49
C PRO A 158 18.43 19.31 -4.02
N LEU A 159 17.45 19.30 -3.11
CA LEU A 159 17.69 19.06 -1.68
C LEU A 159 18.48 17.76 -1.42
N LEU A 160 18.19 16.69 -2.15
CA LEU A 160 18.83 15.38 -1.98
C LEU A 160 20.22 15.27 -2.66
N ASN A 161 20.58 16.24 -3.50
CA ASN A 161 21.79 16.20 -4.32
C ASN A 161 22.71 17.42 -4.15
N GLY A 162 22.31 18.41 -3.35
CA GLY A 162 23.10 19.60 -3.05
C GLY A 162 24.13 19.37 -1.94
N GLU A 163 25.13 20.26 -1.88
CA GLU A 163 26.03 20.36 -0.74
C GLU A 163 25.28 20.93 0.47
N LEU A 164 24.86 20.05 1.38
CA LEU A 164 24.16 20.41 2.62
C LEU A 164 25.04 21.22 3.60
N ASP A 165 26.27 21.55 3.24
CA ASP A 165 27.14 22.41 4.05
C ASP A 165 26.89 23.91 3.74
N GLN A 166 26.24 24.23 2.61
CA GLN A 166 25.86 25.60 2.18
C GLN A 166 24.33 25.81 2.17
N ILE A 167 23.63 25.27 3.16
CA ILE A 167 22.16 25.35 3.29
C ILE A 167 21.66 26.80 3.36
N ASP A 168 20.89 27.19 2.35
CA ASP A 168 19.95 28.32 2.37
C ASP A 168 18.54 27.78 2.67
N PHE A 169 18.08 27.97 3.91
CA PHE A 169 16.78 27.48 4.35
C PHE A 169 15.62 28.13 3.59
N ASP A 170 15.74 29.40 3.19
CA ASP A 170 14.66 30.10 2.49
C ASP A 170 14.48 29.54 1.07
N GLN A 171 15.56 29.06 0.45
CA GLN A 171 15.53 28.35 -0.83
C GLN A 171 14.94 26.94 -0.68
N ILE A 172 15.28 26.25 0.41
CA ILE A 172 14.84 24.87 0.68
C ILE A 172 13.36 24.82 1.06
N GLU A 173 12.88 25.77 1.85
CA GLU A 173 11.46 25.87 2.23
C GLU A 173 10.56 25.97 1.00
N LYS A 174 11.00 26.68 -0.06
CA LYS A 174 10.28 26.74 -1.35
C LYS A 174 10.22 25.40 -2.09
N GLN A 175 11.21 24.53 -1.87
CA GLN A 175 11.25 23.20 -2.50
C GLN A 175 10.46 22.16 -1.70
N LEU A 176 10.14 22.44 -0.43
CA LEU A 176 9.46 21.51 0.48
C LEU A 176 8.10 21.06 -0.06
N ASN A 177 7.28 21.99 -0.57
CA ASN A 177 5.95 21.68 -1.10
C ASN A 177 6.00 20.60 -2.20
N THR A 178 7.07 20.58 -3.01
CA THR A 178 7.27 19.56 -4.05
C THR A 178 7.56 18.19 -3.43
N ILE A 179 8.37 18.14 -2.38
CA ILE A 179 8.71 16.90 -1.66
C ILE A 179 7.45 16.26 -1.07
N GLN A 180 6.59 17.06 -0.43
CA GLN A 180 5.34 16.57 0.19
C GLN A 180 4.44 15.88 -0.84
N MET A 181 4.23 16.54 -1.99
CA MET A 181 3.39 15.99 -3.06
C MET A 181 3.97 14.71 -3.65
N ASP A 182 5.29 14.66 -3.85
CA ASP A 182 5.96 13.48 -4.39
C ASP A 182 5.86 12.29 -3.42
N MET A 183 6.00 12.50 -2.11
CA MET A 183 5.83 11.43 -1.12
C MET A 183 4.39 10.91 -1.04
N VAL A 184 3.39 11.81 -1.06
CA VAL A 184 1.96 11.41 -1.10
C VAL A 184 1.65 10.63 -2.37
N LYS A 185 2.23 11.02 -3.50
CA LYS A 185 2.10 10.29 -4.76
C LYS A 185 2.73 8.90 -4.70
N LEU A 186 3.91 8.75 -4.09
CA LEU A 186 4.54 7.44 -3.86
C LEU A 186 3.66 6.55 -2.97
N ALA A 187 3.18 7.08 -1.85
CA ALA A 187 2.33 6.37 -0.90
C ALA A 187 1.04 5.88 -1.56
N SER A 188 0.32 6.78 -2.24
CA SER A 188 -0.94 6.44 -2.92
C SER A 188 -0.77 5.39 -4.01
N MET A 189 0.33 5.39 -4.78
CA MET A 189 0.58 4.36 -5.78
C MET A 189 0.87 2.99 -5.16
N ILE A 190 1.52 2.93 -4.00
CA ILE A 190 1.77 1.67 -3.28
C ILE A 190 0.49 1.15 -2.65
N MET A 191 -0.36 2.04 -2.13
CA MET A 191 -1.67 1.69 -1.56
C MET A 191 -2.70 1.30 -2.64
N ALA A 192 -2.67 1.93 -3.82
CA ALA A 192 -3.58 1.62 -4.93
C ALA A 192 -3.39 0.23 -5.55
N GLY A 193 -2.40 -0.56 -5.09
CA GLY A 193 -2.33 -1.98 -5.36
C GLY A 193 -3.54 -2.76 -4.83
N ASP A 194 -4.27 -2.22 -3.84
CA ASP A 194 -5.46 -2.82 -3.22
C ASP A 194 -6.77 -2.48 -3.96
N GLU A 195 -6.93 -1.23 -4.42
CA GLU A 195 -8.25 -0.64 -4.68
C GLU A 195 -8.89 -0.98 -6.05
N LYS A 196 -8.23 -1.74 -6.93
CA LYS A 196 -8.87 -2.18 -8.20
C LYS A 196 -9.64 -3.49 -8.12
N SER A 197 -9.82 -4.02 -6.91
CA SER A 197 -10.66 -5.20 -6.66
C SER A 197 -12.12 -4.87 -6.31
N ASP A 198 -12.45 -3.60 -6.01
CA ASP A 198 -13.82 -3.13 -5.77
C ASP A 198 -14.32 -2.20 -6.89
N SER A 199 -14.64 -2.78 -8.04
CA SER A 199 -15.57 -2.14 -8.98
C SER A 199 -16.52 -3.15 -9.60
N LYS A 200 -17.33 -3.74 -8.72
CA LYS A 200 -18.69 -4.17 -9.07
C LYS A 200 -19.48 -4.29 -7.79
N THR A 201 -20.33 -3.30 -7.53
CA THR A 201 -21.75 -3.47 -7.19
C THR A 201 -22.26 -2.09 -6.77
N GLU A 202 -22.81 -1.31 -7.70
CA GLU A 202 -23.95 -0.44 -7.40
C GLU A 202 -24.84 -0.36 -8.65
N SER A 203 -25.99 -1.01 -8.51
CA SER A 203 -27.31 -0.90 -9.16
C SER A 203 -27.46 -0.46 -10.62
#